data_AF-A0AB39YJW8-F1
#
_entry.id   AF-A0AB39YJW8-F1
#
_cell.length_a   1.000
_cell.length_b   1.000
_cell.length_c   1.000
_cell.angle_alpha   90.00
_cell.angle_beta   90.00
_cell.angle_gamma   90.00
#
_symmetry.space_group_name_H-M   'P 1'
#
loop_
_entity.id
_entity.type
_entity.pdbx_description
1 polymer ?
#
loop_
_entity_poly.entity_id
_entity_poly.type
_entity_poly.pdbx_seq_one_letter_code
_entity_poly.pdbx_strand_id
1 'polypeptide(L)'
;MRRFRRAIVAVLALALVAGAIYAIVAVLQRSETLVTERCVAVVGSESHELATDQAANASLITAISVQRGLPPRAASIALATAMQESRMRNINYGDDAGPDSRGLFQQRPSQGWGTEAQVMDPVYAANAFFDGLVKVPGYESMEITQAAQAVQRSAFPRAYAQHEGMGRAFASALTGHSEAALNCELRMPEAAGDPAAVVDELTTAFGTQAATVQGRSVQLDITGTQAWAVAHWAVANAKTLSITQVDVGGRAWNREKRDGWQASPAPSGAVTITVSAPAT
;
A
#
# COMPACT_ATOMS: atom_id res chain seq x y z
N MET A 1 15.24 -49.07 -35.77
CA MET A 1 16.36 -48.15 -35.43
C MET A 1 16.14 -46.69 -35.84
N ARG A 2 15.79 -46.35 -37.10
CA ARG A 2 15.61 -44.94 -37.56
C ARG A 2 14.51 -44.15 -36.83
N ARG A 3 13.33 -44.76 -36.59
CA ARG A 3 12.21 -44.11 -35.86
C ARG A 3 12.57 -43.82 -34.40
N PHE A 4 13.28 -44.74 -33.74
CA PHE A 4 13.74 -44.59 -32.36
C PHE A 4 14.79 -43.47 -32.21
N ARG A 5 15.75 -43.38 -33.15
CA ARG A 5 16.72 -42.27 -33.20
C ARG A 5 16.04 -40.92 -33.42
N ARG A 6 15.03 -40.85 -34.29
CA ARG A 6 14.25 -39.61 -34.52
C ARG A 6 13.47 -39.19 -33.27
N ALA A 7 12.89 -40.14 -32.54
CA ALA A 7 12.20 -39.86 -31.28
C ALA A 7 13.16 -39.32 -30.21
N ILE A 8 14.34 -39.93 -30.05
CA ILE A 8 15.37 -39.45 -29.11
C ILE A 8 15.83 -38.03 -29.47
N VAL A 9 16.11 -37.76 -30.75
CA VAL A 9 16.52 -36.42 -31.20
C VAL A 9 15.42 -35.39 -30.94
N ALA A 10 14.15 -35.73 -31.18
CA ALA A 10 13.02 -34.84 -30.91
C ALA A 10 12.87 -34.53 -29.41
N VAL A 11 13.02 -35.53 -28.54
CA VAL A 11 12.99 -35.35 -27.07
C VAL A 11 14.14 -34.49 -26.59
N LEU A 12 15.37 -34.72 -27.09
CA LEU A 12 16.53 -33.91 -26.75
C LEU A 12 16.38 -32.47 -27.22
N ALA A 13 15.85 -32.24 -28.43
CA ALA A 13 15.56 -30.91 -28.93
C ALA A 13 14.51 -30.19 -28.07
N LEU A 14 13.43 -30.87 -27.69
CA LEU A 14 12.42 -30.33 -26.77
C LEU A 14 13.02 -30.00 -25.39
N ALA A 15 13.87 -30.86 -24.84
CA ALA A 15 14.53 -30.63 -23.57
C ALA A 15 15.48 -29.42 -23.63
N LEU A 16 16.22 -29.25 -24.73
CA LEU A 16 17.07 -28.08 -24.95
C LEU A 16 16.26 -26.80 -25.08
N VAL A 17 15.15 -26.82 -25.82
CA VAL A 17 14.26 -25.66 -25.94
C VAL A 17 13.64 -25.30 -24.59
N ALA A 18 13.13 -26.29 -23.84
CA ALA A 18 12.60 -26.07 -22.50
C ALA A 18 13.67 -25.53 -21.55
N GLY A 19 14.89 -26.05 -21.60
CA GLY A 19 16.02 -25.57 -20.82
C GLY A 19 16.42 -24.13 -21.17
N ALA A 20 16.42 -23.78 -22.46
CA ALA A 20 16.70 -22.42 -22.92
C ALA A 20 15.60 -21.44 -22.49
N ILE A 21 14.33 -21.82 -22.62
CA ILE A 21 13.19 -21.01 -22.14
C ILE A 21 13.30 -20.81 -20.62
N TYR A 22 13.55 -21.88 -19.86
CA TYR A 22 13.72 -21.79 -18.41
C TYR A 22 14.89 -20.85 -18.04
N ALA A 23 16.03 -20.97 -18.71
CA ALA A 23 17.18 -20.09 -18.46
C ALA A 23 16.86 -18.63 -18.77
N ILE A 24 16.17 -18.35 -19.89
CA ILE A 24 15.75 -16.99 -20.26
C ILE A 24 14.78 -16.43 -19.21
N VAL A 25 13.75 -17.20 -18.83
CA VAL A 25 12.77 -16.79 -17.80
C VAL A 25 13.48 -16.54 -16.47
N ALA A 26 14.39 -17.41 -16.05
CA ALA A 26 15.16 -17.22 -14.81
C ALA A 26 16.05 -15.97 -14.84
N VAL A 27 16.66 -15.65 -15.99
CA VAL A 27 17.46 -14.43 -16.17
C VAL A 27 16.56 -13.18 -16.14
N LEU A 28 15.42 -13.22 -16.83
CA LEU A 28 14.47 -12.09 -16.86
C LEU A 28 13.84 -11.85 -15.47
N GLN A 29 13.46 -12.90 -14.75
CA GLN A 29 12.88 -12.80 -13.40
C GLN A 29 13.86 -12.22 -12.38
N ARG A 30 15.17 -12.48 -12.53
CA ARG A 30 16.23 -11.93 -11.69
C ARG A 30 16.68 -10.53 -12.10
N SER A 31 16.15 -9.98 -13.20
CA SER A 31 16.57 -8.69 -13.70
C SER A 31 15.91 -7.56 -12.89
N GLU A 32 16.72 -6.74 -12.23
CA GLU A 32 16.26 -5.53 -11.53
C GLU A 32 15.84 -4.41 -12.49
N THR A 33 16.30 -4.43 -13.74
CA THR A 33 16.00 -3.37 -14.71
C THR A 33 14.64 -3.52 -15.39
N LEU A 34 14.02 -4.70 -15.32
CA LEU A 34 12.73 -5.01 -15.95
C LEU A 34 11.56 -4.96 -14.97
N VAL A 35 11.81 -4.62 -13.70
CA VAL A 35 10.79 -4.60 -12.65
C VAL A 35 9.92 -3.37 -12.79
N THR A 36 8.62 -3.58 -12.99
CA THR A 36 7.63 -2.50 -12.92
C THR A 36 7.15 -2.36 -11.50
N GLU A 37 7.64 -1.33 -10.80
CA GLU A 37 7.34 -1.10 -9.39
C GLU A 37 5.89 -0.64 -9.20
N ARG A 38 5.10 -1.41 -8.47
CA ARG A 38 3.66 -1.16 -8.26
C ARG A 38 3.16 -1.89 -7.03
N CYS A 39 2.01 -1.45 -6.53
CA CYS A 39 1.28 -2.13 -5.47
C CYS A 39 -0.12 -2.47 -5.95
N VAL A 40 -0.56 -3.70 -5.70
CA VAL A 40 -1.86 -4.23 -6.13
C VAL A 40 -2.63 -4.70 -4.91
N ALA A 41 -3.87 -4.25 -4.79
CA ALA A 41 -4.85 -4.77 -3.84
C ALA A 41 -5.80 -5.73 -4.57
N VAL A 42 -5.86 -6.99 -4.11
CA VAL A 42 -6.73 -8.04 -4.66
C VAL A 42 -7.73 -8.46 -3.59
N VAL A 43 -9.01 -8.19 -3.81
CA VAL A 43 -10.10 -8.51 -2.87
C VAL A 43 -11.22 -9.21 -3.63
N GLY A 44 -11.43 -10.49 -3.34
CA GLY A 44 -12.35 -11.33 -4.13
C GLY A 44 -11.92 -11.39 -5.59
N SER A 45 -12.77 -10.90 -6.50
CA SER A 45 -12.45 -10.78 -7.94
C SER A 45 -11.97 -9.40 -8.37
N GLU A 46 -11.97 -8.41 -7.48
CA GLU A 46 -11.49 -7.05 -7.78
C GLU A 46 -9.97 -6.98 -7.63
N SER A 47 -9.32 -6.30 -8.57
CA SER A 47 -7.88 -6.06 -8.58
C SER A 47 -7.62 -4.62 -8.99
N HIS A 48 -6.97 -3.85 -8.12
CA HIS A 48 -6.66 -2.45 -8.35
C HIS A 48 -5.19 -2.17 -8.08
N GLU A 49 -4.62 -1.29 -8.90
CA GLU A 49 -3.20 -0.95 -8.86
C GLU A 49 -3.00 0.51 -8.44
N LEU A 50 -1.96 0.74 -7.64
CA LEU A 50 -1.41 2.05 -7.33
C LEU A 50 0.10 2.05 -7.60
N ALA A 51 0.61 3.20 -8.02
CA ALA A 51 2.04 3.46 -7.96
C ALA A 51 2.52 3.42 -6.50
N THR A 52 3.80 3.13 -6.28
CA THR A 52 4.36 2.91 -4.94
C THR A 52 4.21 4.12 -4.01
N ASP A 53 4.32 5.34 -4.55
CA ASP A 53 4.12 6.59 -3.81
C ASP A 53 2.65 6.80 -3.43
N GLN A 54 1.73 6.47 -4.33
CA GLN A 54 0.29 6.50 -4.06
C GLN A 54 -0.10 5.46 -3.00
N ALA A 55 0.47 4.26 -3.04
CA ALA A 55 0.23 3.21 -2.05
C ALA A 55 0.73 3.60 -0.64
N ALA A 56 1.89 4.25 -0.54
CA ALA A 56 2.39 4.79 0.72
C ALA A 56 1.40 5.83 1.31
N ASN A 57 0.95 6.79 0.50
CA ASN A 57 -0.05 7.78 0.93
C ASN A 57 -1.40 7.14 1.29
N ALA A 58 -1.86 6.15 0.52
CA ALA A 58 -3.07 5.39 0.82
C ALA A 58 -2.96 4.67 2.17
N SER A 59 -1.80 4.08 2.45
CA SER A 59 -1.52 3.40 3.72
C SER A 59 -1.55 4.36 4.90
N LEU A 60 -1.02 5.58 4.75
CA LEU A 60 -1.05 6.60 5.79
C LEU A 60 -2.49 7.07 6.08
N ILE A 61 -3.24 7.43 5.05
CA ILE A 61 -4.66 7.83 5.19
C ILE A 61 -5.45 6.72 5.91
N THR A 62 -5.23 5.47 5.52
CA THR A 62 -5.94 4.33 6.11
C THR A 62 -5.49 4.06 7.55
N ALA A 63 -4.20 4.14 7.84
CA ALA A 63 -3.66 3.95 9.18
C ALA A 63 -4.22 4.98 10.17
N ILE A 64 -4.35 6.25 9.75
CA ILE A 64 -4.99 7.31 10.56
C ILE A 64 -6.48 6.98 10.81
N SER A 65 -7.18 6.42 9.81
CA SER A 65 -8.57 5.95 10.00
C SER A 65 -8.66 4.85 11.07
N VAL A 66 -7.74 3.88 11.03
CA VAL A 66 -7.64 2.79 12.01
C VAL A 66 -7.27 3.32 13.40
N GLN A 67 -6.29 4.21 13.49
CA GLN A 67 -5.86 4.86 14.74
C GLN A 67 -7.02 5.59 15.42
N ARG A 68 -7.89 6.22 14.64
CA ARG A 68 -9.10 6.92 15.11
C ARG A 68 -10.27 5.99 15.45
N GLY A 69 -10.13 4.68 15.25
CA GLY A 69 -11.20 3.70 15.46
C GLY A 69 -12.39 3.86 14.51
N LEU A 70 -12.17 4.45 13.33
CA LEU A 70 -13.22 4.66 12.34
C LEU A 70 -13.50 3.35 11.56
N PRO A 71 -14.74 3.15 11.07
CA PRO A 71 -15.05 1.96 10.28
C PRO A 71 -14.27 1.96 8.96
N PRO A 72 -13.96 0.78 8.36
CA PRO A 72 -13.24 0.69 7.09
C PRO A 72 -13.88 1.48 5.93
N ARG A 73 -15.17 1.77 6.04
CA ARG A 73 -15.87 2.65 5.09
C ARG A 73 -15.33 4.07 5.08
N ALA A 74 -14.91 4.62 6.23
CA ALA A 74 -14.28 5.93 6.29
C ALA A 74 -12.99 5.96 5.46
N ALA A 75 -12.14 4.94 5.58
CA ALA A 75 -10.95 4.78 4.73
C ALA A 75 -11.32 4.67 3.25
N SER A 76 -12.36 3.91 2.90
CA SER A 76 -12.82 3.79 1.50
C SER A 76 -13.20 5.16 0.90
N ILE A 77 -13.90 5.99 1.69
CA ILE A 77 -14.31 7.34 1.28
C ILE A 77 -13.10 8.26 1.13
N ALA A 78 -12.18 8.23 2.10
CA ALA A 78 -10.97 9.04 2.07
C ALA A 78 -10.05 8.69 0.90
N LEU A 79 -9.85 7.40 0.60
CA LEU A 79 -9.03 6.95 -0.52
C LEU A 79 -9.63 7.32 -1.88
N ALA A 80 -10.94 7.15 -2.06
CA ALA A 80 -11.62 7.60 -3.27
C ALA A 80 -11.53 9.12 -3.45
N THR A 81 -11.63 9.86 -2.34
CA THR A 81 -11.48 11.33 -2.33
C THR A 81 -10.07 11.73 -2.73
N ALA A 82 -9.04 11.24 -2.02
CA ALA A 82 -7.65 11.60 -2.30
C ALA A 82 -7.22 11.22 -3.73
N MET A 83 -7.74 10.11 -4.27
CA MET A 83 -7.50 9.75 -5.67
C MET A 83 -8.09 10.78 -6.64
N GLN A 84 -9.30 11.25 -6.37
CA GLN A 84 -9.95 12.25 -7.22
C GLN A 84 -9.27 13.62 -7.12
N GLU A 85 -8.90 14.04 -5.90
CA GLU A 85 -8.39 15.38 -5.63
C GLU A 85 -6.94 15.55 -6.12
N SER A 86 -6.07 14.56 -5.88
CA SER A 86 -4.64 14.72 -6.19
C SER A 86 -3.99 13.48 -6.81
N ARG A 87 -4.79 12.48 -7.20
CA ARG A 87 -4.30 11.15 -7.55
C ARG A 87 -3.48 10.54 -6.40
N MET A 88 -3.88 10.78 -5.15
CA MET A 88 -3.17 10.38 -3.92
C MET A 88 -1.71 10.85 -3.86
N ARG A 89 -1.44 12.06 -4.34
CA ARG A 89 -0.11 12.69 -4.23
C ARG A 89 -0.20 13.97 -3.42
N ASN A 90 0.81 14.21 -2.61
CA ASN A 90 0.87 15.42 -1.79
C ASN A 90 1.41 16.58 -2.64
N ILE A 91 0.52 17.27 -3.35
CA ILE A 91 0.90 18.30 -4.33
C ILE A 91 0.81 19.71 -3.73
N ASN A 92 1.73 20.59 -4.13
CA ASN A 92 1.87 21.95 -3.60
C ASN A 92 1.20 23.03 -4.48
N TYR A 93 0.28 22.63 -5.34
CA TYR A 93 -0.45 23.52 -6.24
C TYR A 93 -1.92 23.09 -6.34
N GLY A 94 -2.76 24.04 -6.74
CA GLY A 94 -4.16 23.83 -7.13
C GLY A 94 -4.40 24.25 -8.58
N ASP A 95 -5.66 24.30 -8.98
CA ASP A 95 -6.08 24.74 -10.31
C ASP A 95 -6.58 26.20 -10.33
N ASP A 96 -7.07 26.66 -11.48
CA ASP A 96 -7.60 28.03 -11.62
C ASP A 96 -8.81 28.31 -10.71
N ALA A 97 -9.60 27.28 -10.36
CA ALA A 97 -10.78 27.42 -9.51
C ALA A 97 -10.42 27.47 -8.02
N GLY A 98 -9.33 26.81 -7.62
CA GLY A 98 -8.81 26.78 -6.27
C GLY A 98 -7.28 26.88 -6.25
N PRO A 99 -6.69 28.06 -6.54
CA PRO A 99 -5.23 28.20 -6.68
C PRO A 99 -4.46 27.99 -5.38
N ASP A 100 -5.13 28.14 -4.23
CA ASP A 100 -4.59 27.87 -2.90
C ASP A 100 -4.85 26.43 -2.40
N SER A 101 -5.42 25.54 -3.22
CA SER A 101 -5.62 24.14 -2.85
C SER A 101 -4.29 23.40 -2.72
N ARG A 102 -4.16 22.55 -1.71
CA ARG A 102 -2.91 21.84 -1.40
C ARG A 102 -3.14 20.43 -0.90
N GLY A 103 -2.09 19.62 -1.02
CA GLY A 103 -1.93 18.33 -0.38
C GLY A 103 -2.81 17.21 -0.94
N LEU A 104 -2.89 16.12 -0.17
CA LEU A 104 -3.58 14.87 -0.54
C LEU A 104 -5.07 15.03 -0.90
N PHE A 105 -5.72 16.02 -0.29
CA PHE A 105 -7.16 16.23 -0.40
C PHE A 105 -7.52 17.56 -1.09
N GLN A 106 -6.54 18.26 -1.68
CA GLN A 106 -6.72 19.59 -2.28
C GLN A 106 -7.48 20.56 -1.35
N GLN A 107 -7.11 20.53 -0.07
CA GLN A 107 -7.71 21.37 0.95
C GLN A 107 -7.26 22.82 0.80
N ARG A 108 -8.19 23.75 1.02
CA ARG A 108 -7.96 25.19 0.81
C ARG A 108 -7.77 25.93 2.13
N PRO A 109 -6.60 26.51 2.41
CA PRO A 109 -6.39 27.38 3.56
C PRO A 109 -7.40 28.54 3.63
N SER A 110 -7.74 29.15 2.49
CA SER A 110 -8.74 30.23 2.42
C SER A 110 -10.16 29.81 2.84
N GLN A 111 -10.46 28.51 2.87
CA GLN A 111 -11.74 27.97 3.32
C GLN A 111 -11.71 27.43 4.76
N GLY A 112 -10.62 27.67 5.49
CA GLY A 112 -10.50 27.28 6.90
C GLY A 112 -10.07 25.83 7.14
N TRP A 113 -9.50 25.16 6.13
CA TRP A 113 -8.96 23.81 6.29
C TRP A 113 -7.64 23.75 7.07
N GLY A 114 -7.02 24.88 7.36
CA GLY A 114 -5.72 24.99 8.05
C GLY A 114 -4.82 26.02 7.38
N THR A 115 -3.58 26.17 7.84
CA THR A 115 -2.53 26.92 7.13
C THR A 115 -1.98 26.11 5.95
N GLU A 116 -1.31 26.75 4.99
CA GLU A 116 -0.66 26.05 3.87
C GLU A 116 0.30 24.94 4.34
N ALA A 117 1.10 25.20 5.39
CA ALA A 117 1.99 24.20 5.96
C ALA A 117 1.22 23.01 6.57
N GLN A 118 0.08 23.26 7.20
CA GLN A 118 -0.75 22.21 7.78
C GLN A 118 -1.41 21.36 6.70
N VAL A 119 -2.03 21.95 5.68
CA VAL A 119 -2.66 21.16 4.60
C VAL A 119 -1.65 20.43 3.71
N MET A 120 -0.38 20.85 3.73
CA MET A 120 0.73 20.13 3.10
C MET A 120 1.30 19.01 3.98
N ASP A 121 0.97 18.94 5.27
CA ASP A 121 1.29 17.80 6.12
C ASP A 121 0.24 16.70 5.89
N PRO A 122 0.62 15.54 5.32
CA PRO A 122 -0.30 14.44 5.07
C PRO A 122 -1.07 13.93 6.31
N VAL A 123 -0.44 13.97 7.49
CA VAL A 123 -1.04 13.51 8.74
C VAL A 123 -2.14 14.48 9.17
N TYR A 124 -1.84 15.78 9.13
CA TYR A 124 -2.83 16.82 9.41
C TYR A 124 -3.97 16.77 8.39
N ALA A 125 -3.67 16.73 7.09
CA ALA A 125 -4.67 16.76 6.04
C ALA A 125 -5.67 15.58 6.14
N ALA A 126 -5.17 14.38 6.41
CA ALA A 126 -6.00 13.19 6.63
C ALA A 126 -6.87 13.34 7.89
N ASN A 127 -6.31 13.81 9.00
CA ASN A 127 -7.08 14.07 10.22
C ASN A 127 -8.18 15.12 9.99
N ALA A 128 -7.85 16.23 9.33
CA ALA A 128 -8.82 17.27 8.99
C ALA A 128 -9.94 16.74 8.09
N PHE A 129 -9.62 15.88 7.10
CA PHE A 129 -10.61 15.22 6.27
C PHE A 129 -11.58 14.37 7.09
N PHE A 130 -11.04 13.50 7.96
CA PHE A 130 -11.87 12.65 8.82
C PHE A 130 -12.69 13.47 9.83
N ASP A 131 -12.18 14.59 10.34
CA ASP A 131 -12.93 15.52 11.19
C ASP A 131 -14.12 16.15 10.47
N GLY A 132 -14.00 16.37 9.16
CA GLY A 132 -15.11 16.74 8.30
C GLY A 132 -16.09 15.57 8.09
N LEU A 133 -15.57 14.39 7.78
CA LEU A 133 -16.38 13.20 7.48
C LEU A 133 -17.29 12.79 8.63
N VAL A 134 -16.77 12.73 9.86
CA VAL A 134 -17.55 12.31 11.03
C VAL A 134 -18.68 13.29 11.39
N LYS A 135 -18.65 14.52 10.85
CA LYS A 135 -19.73 15.51 11.01
C LYS A 135 -20.84 15.33 9.98
N VAL A 136 -20.66 14.48 8.95
CA VAL A 136 -21.68 14.19 7.93
C VAL A 136 -22.63 13.12 8.48
N PRO A 137 -23.90 13.45 8.77
CA PRO A 137 -24.83 12.50 9.36
C PRO A 137 -25.08 11.32 8.42
N GLY A 138 -24.90 10.09 8.91
CA GLY A 138 -25.20 8.87 8.14
C GLY A 138 -24.21 8.54 7.02
N TYR A 139 -23.02 9.15 6.98
CA TYR A 139 -21.99 8.89 5.95
C TYR A 139 -21.65 7.40 5.79
N GLU A 140 -21.78 6.62 6.86
CA GLU A 140 -21.55 5.17 6.89
C GLU A 140 -22.50 4.37 5.99
N SER A 141 -23.62 4.95 5.60
CA SER A 141 -24.62 4.32 4.71
C SER A 141 -24.77 5.04 3.36
N MET A 142 -24.21 6.24 3.21
CA MET A 142 -24.25 7.02 1.97
C MET A 142 -23.36 6.40 0.90
N GLU A 143 -23.72 6.57 -0.38
CA GLU A 143 -22.79 6.30 -1.48
C GLU A 143 -21.45 7.02 -1.24
N ILE A 144 -20.33 6.38 -1.56
CA ILE A 144 -19.00 6.94 -1.26
C ILE A 144 -18.86 8.32 -1.91
N THR A 145 -19.30 8.47 -3.16
CA THR A 145 -19.29 9.76 -3.85
C THR A 145 -20.13 10.84 -3.15
N GLN A 146 -21.22 10.47 -2.48
CA GLN A 146 -22.06 11.43 -1.74
C GLN A 146 -21.39 11.85 -0.44
N ALA A 147 -20.81 10.91 0.31
CA ALA A 147 -20.07 11.23 1.53
C ALA A 147 -18.83 12.09 1.23
N ALA A 148 -18.05 11.73 0.20
CA ALA A 148 -16.90 12.51 -0.27
C ALA A 148 -17.33 13.94 -0.65
N GLN A 149 -18.40 14.07 -1.44
CA GLN A 149 -18.94 15.37 -1.84
C GLN A 149 -19.45 16.19 -0.64
N ALA A 150 -20.07 15.55 0.36
CA ALA A 150 -20.56 16.26 1.54
C ALA A 150 -19.43 16.90 2.35
N VAL A 151 -18.25 16.26 2.36
CA VAL A 151 -17.03 16.78 2.98
C VAL A 151 -16.39 17.86 2.13
N GLN A 152 -16.08 17.55 0.86
CA GLN A 152 -15.26 18.41 -0.01
C GLN A 152 -16.04 19.56 -0.66
N ARG A 153 -17.33 19.37 -0.92
CA ARG A 153 -18.21 20.33 -1.61
C ARG A 153 -17.63 20.79 -2.95
N SER A 154 -17.08 19.87 -3.75
CA SER A 154 -16.48 20.19 -5.05
C SER A 154 -17.53 20.50 -6.13
N ALA A 155 -17.09 21.03 -7.27
CA ALA A 155 -17.96 21.32 -8.41
C ALA A 155 -18.39 20.06 -9.19
N PHE A 156 -17.80 18.89 -8.91
CA PHE A 156 -17.97 17.65 -9.69
C PHE A 156 -18.39 16.47 -8.82
N PRO A 157 -19.64 16.46 -8.31
CA PRO A 157 -20.07 15.55 -7.24
C PRO A 157 -20.03 14.06 -7.59
N ARG A 158 -20.00 13.70 -8.89
CA ARG A 158 -19.94 12.30 -9.34
C ARG A 158 -18.52 11.82 -9.70
N ALA A 159 -17.52 12.70 -9.63
CA ALA A 159 -16.17 12.34 -10.06
C ALA A 159 -15.55 11.27 -9.14
N TYR A 160 -15.92 11.25 -7.85
CA TYR A 160 -15.43 10.24 -6.90
C TYR A 160 -15.94 8.82 -7.21
N ALA A 161 -17.11 8.68 -7.85
CA ALA A 161 -17.76 7.39 -8.10
C ALA A 161 -16.86 6.42 -8.89
N GLN A 162 -16.01 6.92 -9.79
CA GLN A 162 -15.09 6.11 -10.59
C GLN A 162 -13.97 5.46 -9.75
N HIS A 163 -13.71 5.99 -8.56
CA HIS A 163 -12.62 5.55 -7.67
C HIS A 163 -13.11 4.65 -6.53
N GLU A 164 -14.41 4.36 -6.44
CA GLU A 164 -14.96 3.64 -5.30
C GLU A 164 -14.50 2.18 -5.21
N GLY A 165 -14.36 1.48 -6.34
CA GLY A 165 -13.86 0.10 -6.36
C GLY A 165 -12.42 0.03 -5.82
N MET A 166 -11.55 0.90 -6.33
CA MET A 166 -10.18 1.05 -5.83
C MET A 166 -10.17 1.43 -4.34
N GLY A 167 -10.98 2.41 -3.93
CA GLY A 167 -11.08 2.85 -2.54
C GLY A 167 -11.50 1.72 -1.60
N ARG A 168 -12.49 0.91 -1.99
CA ARG A 168 -12.95 -0.27 -1.23
C ARG A 168 -11.88 -1.35 -1.14
N ALA A 169 -11.26 -1.71 -2.26
CA ALA A 169 -10.24 -2.76 -2.30
C ALA A 169 -9.02 -2.41 -1.46
N PHE A 170 -8.46 -1.20 -1.64
CA PHE A 170 -7.33 -0.75 -0.84
C PHE A 170 -7.69 -0.54 0.63
N ALA A 171 -8.88 0.02 0.94
CA ALA A 171 -9.30 0.14 2.32
C ALA A 171 -9.42 -1.23 2.99
N SER A 172 -10.05 -2.22 2.35
CA SER A 172 -10.20 -3.58 2.91
C SER A 172 -8.84 -4.24 3.20
N ALA A 173 -7.88 -4.11 2.27
CA ALA A 173 -6.53 -4.61 2.49
C ALA A 173 -5.80 -3.84 3.59
N LEU A 174 -5.69 -2.51 3.49
CA LEU A 174 -4.91 -1.67 4.40
C LEU A 174 -5.49 -1.56 5.82
N THR A 175 -6.80 -1.79 6.00
CA THR A 175 -7.41 -1.96 7.33
C THR A 175 -7.24 -3.37 7.89
N GLY A 176 -6.65 -4.30 7.14
CA GLY A 176 -6.35 -5.67 7.57
C GLY A 176 -7.54 -6.63 7.52
N HIS A 177 -8.66 -6.23 6.91
CA HIS A 177 -9.86 -7.07 6.81
C HIS A 177 -9.78 -8.14 5.71
N SER A 178 -8.94 -7.92 4.70
CA SER A 178 -8.59 -8.92 3.69
C SER A 178 -7.12 -9.30 3.86
N GLU A 179 -6.86 -10.43 4.51
CA GLU A 179 -5.51 -10.95 4.75
C GLU A 179 -4.76 -11.19 3.43
N ALA A 180 -3.46 -10.88 3.40
CA ALA A 180 -2.59 -11.05 2.24
C ALA A 180 -3.07 -10.38 0.94
N ALA A 181 -3.97 -9.41 1.03
CA ALA A 181 -4.62 -8.79 -0.13
C ALA A 181 -3.79 -7.68 -0.78
N LEU A 182 -2.82 -7.08 -0.07
CA LEU A 182 -1.93 -6.07 -0.63
C LEU A 182 -0.55 -6.66 -0.95
N ASN A 183 -0.13 -6.58 -2.20
CA ASN A 183 1.21 -6.97 -2.63
C ASN A 183 1.88 -5.81 -3.37
N CYS A 184 3.14 -5.53 -3.06
CA CYS A 184 3.97 -4.64 -3.87
C CYS A 184 5.07 -5.44 -4.58
N GLU A 185 5.26 -5.19 -5.87
CA GLU A 185 6.43 -5.66 -6.61
C GLU A 185 7.43 -4.50 -6.68
N LEU A 186 8.64 -4.72 -6.18
CA LEU A 186 9.66 -3.67 -6.05
C LEU A 186 11.03 -4.19 -6.51
N ARG A 187 11.89 -3.27 -6.94
CA ARG A 187 13.33 -3.57 -7.10
C ARG A 187 13.99 -3.77 -5.75
N MET A 188 15.11 -4.46 -5.67
CA MET A 188 15.88 -4.53 -4.42
C MET A 188 16.42 -3.15 -4.04
N PRO A 189 16.41 -2.79 -2.73
CA PRO A 189 16.94 -1.50 -2.30
C PRO A 189 18.47 -1.47 -2.43
N GLU A 190 19.01 -0.33 -2.86
CA GLU A 190 20.46 -0.11 -3.03
C GLU A 190 21.16 0.22 -1.71
N ALA A 191 20.41 0.71 -0.72
CA ALA A 191 20.91 1.12 0.60
C ALA A 191 20.37 0.23 1.71
N ALA A 192 21.08 0.24 2.85
CA ALA A 192 20.59 -0.32 4.10
C ALA A 192 19.28 0.37 4.49
N GLY A 193 18.36 -0.37 5.12
CA GLY A 193 17.25 0.27 5.82
C GLY A 193 17.58 0.50 7.29
N ASP A 194 16.79 1.37 7.91
CA ASP A 194 16.89 1.70 9.34
C ASP A 194 15.64 1.20 10.09
N PRO A 195 15.76 0.20 10.97
CA PRO A 195 14.65 -0.26 11.79
C PRO A 195 14.08 0.82 12.72
N ALA A 196 14.87 1.80 13.15
CA ALA A 196 14.37 2.91 13.97
C ALA A 196 13.42 3.80 13.15
N ALA A 197 13.79 4.13 11.91
CA ALA A 197 12.91 4.85 11.00
C ALA A 197 11.58 4.12 10.73
N VAL A 198 11.59 2.78 10.69
CA VAL A 198 10.35 1.98 10.61
C VAL A 198 9.47 2.21 11.84
N VAL A 199 10.04 2.23 13.05
CA VAL A 199 9.29 2.48 14.29
C VAL A 199 8.75 3.91 14.33
N ASP A 200 9.51 4.91 13.88
CA ASP A 200 9.10 6.30 13.84
C ASP A 200 7.92 6.53 12.88
N GLU A 201 8.00 5.97 11.67
CA GLU A 201 6.92 6.06 10.68
C GLU A 201 5.69 5.26 11.11
N LEU A 202 5.87 4.10 11.75
CA LEU A 202 4.77 3.34 12.33
C LEU A 202 4.08 4.14 13.44
N THR A 203 4.85 4.81 14.29
CA THR A 203 4.32 5.66 15.37
C THR A 203 3.54 6.84 14.80
N THR A 204 4.02 7.43 13.71
CA THR A 204 3.29 8.47 12.97
C THR A 204 1.95 7.95 12.42
N ALA A 205 1.94 6.75 11.85
CA ALA A 205 0.78 6.18 11.17
C ALA A 205 -0.29 5.62 12.13
N PHE A 206 0.12 4.92 13.19
CA PHE A 206 -0.76 4.17 14.09
C PHE A 206 -0.71 4.63 15.56
N GLY A 207 0.11 5.62 15.89
CA GLY A 207 0.44 5.97 17.27
C GLY A 207 1.46 5.00 17.88
N THR A 208 1.86 5.26 19.12
CA THR A 208 2.87 4.44 19.81
C THR A 208 2.42 2.98 19.92
N GLN A 209 3.20 2.08 19.34
CA GLN A 209 3.03 0.63 19.47
C GLN A 209 4.17 0.05 20.30
N ALA A 210 3.91 -1.05 21.01
CA ALA A 210 4.97 -1.83 21.65
C ALA A 210 5.80 -2.55 20.57
N ALA A 211 6.87 -1.90 20.12
CA ALA A 211 7.78 -2.40 19.10
C ALA A 211 9.17 -2.69 19.69
N THR A 212 9.74 -3.84 19.35
CA THR A 212 11.10 -4.21 19.74
C THR A 212 11.99 -4.29 18.51
N VAL A 213 13.10 -3.56 18.51
CA VAL A 213 14.12 -3.64 17.45
C VAL A 213 15.13 -4.74 17.77
N GLN A 214 15.32 -5.67 16.85
CA GLN A 214 16.29 -6.77 16.94
C GLN A 214 17.12 -6.82 15.66
N GLY A 215 18.33 -6.26 15.71
CA GLY A 215 19.20 -6.18 14.53
C GLY A 215 18.55 -5.36 13.41
N ARG A 216 18.14 -6.02 12.32
CA ARG A 216 17.47 -5.39 11.16
C ARG A 216 15.95 -5.54 11.17
N SER A 217 15.39 -6.09 12.24
CA SER A 217 13.97 -6.40 12.31
C SER A 217 13.29 -5.57 13.39
N VAL A 218 12.06 -5.15 13.11
CA VAL A 218 11.10 -4.61 14.08
C VAL A 218 10.05 -5.68 14.34
N GLN A 219 9.87 -6.06 15.60
CA GLN A 219 8.84 -7.01 16.02
C GLN A 219 7.74 -6.29 16.81
N LEU A 220 6.49 -6.61 16.51
CA LEU A 220 5.31 -6.09 17.19
C LEU A 220 4.43 -7.25 17.67
N ASP A 221 4.09 -7.26 18.96
CA ASP A 221 3.21 -8.27 19.55
C ASP A 221 1.73 -7.87 19.40
N ILE A 222 1.25 -7.87 18.16
CA ILE A 222 -0.11 -7.52 17.76
C ILE A 222 -0.75 -8.67 16.99
N THR A 223 -2.08 -8.79 17.04
CA THR A 223 -2.82 -9.91 16.44
C THR A 223 -4.04 -9.46 15.62
N GLY A 224 -4.62 -10.40 14.88
CA GLY A 224 -5.87 -10.20 14.14
C GLY A 224 -5.77 -9.11 13.07
N THR A 225 -6.86 -8.37 12.89
CA THR A 225 -7.00 -7.32 11.87
C THR A 225 -5.94 -6.22 12.00
N GLN A 226 -5.57 -5.84 13.23
CA GLN A 226 -4.53 -4.82 13.44
C GLN A 226 -3.14 -5.29 12.97
N ALA A 227 -2.80 -6.57 13.18
CA ALA A 227 -1.56 -7.14 12.68
C ALA A 227 -1.48 -7.07 11.15
N TRP A 228 -2.57 -7.40 10.46
CA TRP A 228 -2.64 -7.28 9.01
C TRP A 228 -2.63 -5.84 8.50
N ALA A 229 -3.24 -4.90 9.22
CA ALA A 229 -3.16 -3.48 8.88
C ALA A 229 -1.70 -2.97 8.92
N VAL A 230 -0.96 -3.32 9.98
CA VAL A 230 0.46 -2.97 10.12
C VAL A 230 1.32 -3.67 9.06
N ALA A 231 1.06 -4.95 8.79
CA ALA A 231 1.80 -5.69 7.78
C ALA A 231 1.59 -5.12 6.36
N HIS A 232 0.36 -4.80 5.97
CA HIS A 232 0.09 -4.17 4.68
C HIS A 232 0.63 -2.74 4.61
N TRP A 233 0.58 -1.97 5.70
CA TRP A 233 1.26 -0.68 5.77
C TRP A 233 2.77 -0.82 5.55
N ALA A 234 3.41 -1.82 6.14
CA ALA A 234 4.84 -2.08 5.97
C ALA A 234 5.17 -2.42 4.50
N VAL A 235 4.33 -3.24 3.84
CA VAL A 235 4.47 -3.56 2.41
C VAL A 235 4.30 -2.32 1.54
N ALA A 236 3.31 -1.46 1.82
CA ALA A 236 3.08 -0.21 1.08
C ALA A 236 4.24 0.78 1.19
N ASN A 237 4.92 0.81 2.35
CA ASN A 237 6.05 1.70 2.62
C ASN A 237 7.42 1.06 2.33
N ALA A 238 7.43 -0.19 1.83
CA ALA A 238 8.65 -0.97 1.71
C ALA A 238 9.71 -0.33 0.80
N LYS A 239 9.28 0.43 -0.21
CA LYS A 239 10.20 1.15 -1.09
C LYS A 239 10.96 2.25 -0.33
N THR A 240 10.25 3.10 0.40
CA THR A 240 10.83 4.24 1.13
C THR A 240 11.65 3.80 2.33
N LEU A 241 11.20 2.75 3.04
CA LEU A 241 11.84 2.25 4.25
C LEU A 241 12.84 1.11 4.02
N SER A 242 13.14 0.79 2.76
CA SER A 242 14.01 -0.33 2.39
C SER A 242 13.62 -1.66 3.05
N ILE A 243 12.32 -1.90 3.26
CA ILE A 243 11.81 -3.17 3.80
C ILE A 243 11.97 -4.24 2.73
N THR A 244 12.44 -5.42 3.15
CA THR A 244 12.70 -6.57 2.28
C THR A 244 11.82 -7.77 2.62
N GLN A 245 11.32 -7.85 3.86
CA GLN A 245 10.43 -8.93 4.28
C GLN A 245 9.44 -8.45 5.35
N VAL A 246 8.21 -8.97 5.28
CA VAL A 246 7.17 -8.77 6.30
C VAL A 246 6.54 -10.12 6.60
N ASP A 247 6.53 -10.52 7.87
CA ASP A 247 5.93 -11.76 8.37
C ASP A 247 4.74 -11.44 9.28
N VAL A 248 3.61 -12.12 9.06
CA VAL A 248 2.39 -11.99 9.88
C VAL A 248 1.50 -13.21 9.69
N GLY A 249 0.86 -13.72 10.74
CA GLY A 249 -0.23 -14.69 10.60
C GLY A 249 0.12 -15.98 9.83
N GLY A 250 1.36 -16.48 9.95
CA GLY A 250 1.83 -17.64 9.17
C GLY A 250 2.04 -17.36 7.67
N ARG A 251 2.16 -16.08 7.28
CA ARG A 251 2.46 -15.63 5.93
C ARG A 251 3.70 -14.74 5.91
N ALA A 252 4.40 -14.74 4.79
CA ALA A 252 5.51 -13.83 4.51
C ALA A 252 5.35 -13.18 3.14
N TRP A 253 5.54 -11.86 3.10
CA TRP A 253 5.82 -11.13 1.88
C TRP A 253 7.34 -10.94 1.78
N ASN A 254 7.93 -11.34 0.66
CA ASN A 254 9.37 -11.24 0.42
C ASN A 254 9.63 -10.48 -0.89
N ARG A 255 10.31 -9.33 -0.75
CA ARG A 255 10.59 -8.40 -1.85
C ARG A 255 11.43 -9.00 -2.96
N GLU A 256 12.39 -9.85 -2.61
CA GLU A 256 13.31 -10.48 -3.56
C GLU A 256 12.62 -11.56 -4.40
N LYS A 257 11.76 -12.37 -3.76
CA LYS A 257 11.10 -13.49 -4.43
C LYS A 257 10.02 -13.07 -5.43
N ARG A 258 9.36 -11.92 -5.19
CA ARG A 258 8.29 -11.37 -6.06
C ARG A 258 7.17 -12.37 -6.38
N ASP A 259 6.88 -13.28 -5.46
CA ASP A 259 5.84 -14.30 -5.57
C ASP A 259 4.63 -14.00 -4.67
N GLY A 260 4.52 -12.77 -4.17
CA GLY A 260 3.44 -12.34 -3.29
C GLY A 260 3.55 -12.90 -1.88
N TRP A 261 2.40 -13.11 -1.22
CA TRP A 261 2.34 -13.65 0.13
C TRP A 261 2.41 -15.18 0.13
N GLN A 262 3.48 -15.72 0.70
CA GLN A 262 3.73 -17.15 0.81
C GLN A 262 3.49 -17.67 2.24
N ALA A 263 3.30 -18.98 2.39
CA ALA A 263 3.25 -19.59 3.71
C ALA A 263 4.60 -19.43 4.43
N SER A 264 4.57 -19.10 5.72
CA SER A 264 5.75 -18.85 6.56
C SER A 264 5.59 -19.53 7.91
N PRO A 265 6.67 -20.02 8.54
CA PRO A 265 6.65 -20.50 9.92
C PRO A 265 6.48 -19.38 10.95
N ALA A 266 6.29 -18.13 10.52
CA ALA A 266 6.07 -16.98 11.39
C ALA A 266 4.93 -17.23 12.39
N PRO A 267 5.13 -16.89 13.67
CA PRO A 267 4.11 -17.05 14.68
C PRO A 267 2.89 -16.18 14.38
N SER A 268 1.70 -16.68 14.67
CA SER A 268 0.43 -15.95 14.48
C SER A 268 0.24 -14.77 15.46
N GLY A 269 1.12 -14.65 16.46
CA GLY A 269 1.04 -13.68 17.54
C GLY A 269 1.85 -12.40 17.36
N ALA A 270 2.53 -12.23 16.23
CA ALA A 270 3.40 -11.08 16.01
C ALA A 270 3.47 -10.66 14.53
N VAL A 271 3.86 -9.40 14.31
CA VAL A 271 4.31 -8.88 13.02
C VAL A 271 5.81 -8.64 13.08
N THR A 272 6.55 -9.15 12.10
CA THR A 272 7.98 -8.89 11.97
C THR A 272 8.24 -8.17 10.65
N ILE A 273 8.89 -7.02 10.71
CA ILE A 273 9.27 -6.21 9.56
C ILE A 273 10.79 -6.20 9.49
N THR A 274 11.36 -6.68 8.39
CA THR A 274 12.81 -6.75 8.19
C THR A 274 13.24 -5.78 7.09
N VAL A 275 14.25 -4.95 7.39
CA VAL A 275 14.82 -4.00 6.43
C VAL A 275 16.10 -4.53 5.78
N SER A 276 16.48 -3.93 4.65
CA SER A 276 17.68 -4.28 3.89
C SER A 276 18.94 -4.23 4.74
N ALA A 277 19.86 -5.15 4.47
CA ALA A 277 21.17 -5.17 5.12
C ALA A 277 22.07 -4.03 4.60
N PRO A 278 23.07 -3.59 5.38
CA PRO A 278 24.13 -2.73 4.87
C PRO A 278 24.83 -3.36 3.67
N ALA A 279 25.21 -2.54 2.69
CA ALA A 279 26.11 -2.98 1.64
C ALA A 279 27.43 -3.44 2.28
N THR A 280 27.82 -4.68 1.98
CA THR A 280 29.09 -5.28 2.44
C THR A 280 30.26 -4.79 1.61
#